data_AF-A0A7J7MG74-F1
#
_entry.id   AF-A0A7J7MG74-F1
#
_cell.length_a   1.000
_cell.length_b   1.000
_cell.length_c   1.000
_cell.angle_alpha   90.00
_cell.angle_beta   90.00
_cell.angle_gamma   90.00
#
_symmetry.space_group_name_H-M   'P 1'
#
loop_
_entity.id
_entity.type
_entity.pdbx_description
1 polymer ?
#
loop_
_entity_poly.entity_id
_entity_poly.type
_entity_poly.pdbx_seq_one_letter_code
_entity_poly.pdbx_strand_id
1 'polypeptide(L)'
;MFLTEFSYSIMCLWLSGCYPVIPQTQLFGTKSSKFVRPEANSIETGTVGSFAQASTAASQESALEWVKNDKRRMLHVVYRVGDMDKTIKFYTECLGMKLLRKRDIPEERYTNAFLGYGPEDSHFVVELTYNYGVDKYDIGAGFGHFGIAVEDVAKTVDLVKAKGGKVTREPGPVKGGNTVIAFVEDPDGYKFELLERGPTPEPLCQVMLRVGDLDRAIKYYEKAFGMELLRKRDNPEYKYTIAMMGYGPEDKNVVLELTYNYGVTEYDKGNAYAQIAIGTDDVYKTAESAKLYGGKIVRDPGPLPGINTKITACLDPDGWKTVRLLNIFLILQLYRDFYFLQLYSMRVNPW
;
A
#
# COMPACT_ATOMS: atom_id res chain seq x y z
N MET A 1 36.24 11.60 22.79
CA MET A 1 36.01 12.62 23.84
C MET A 1 35.34 13.79 23.14
N PHE A 2 34.21 14.26 23.69
CA PHE A 2 33.22 15.20 23.13
C PHE A 2 32.23 14.62 22.11
N LEU A 3 31.07 14.19 22.63
CA LEU A 3 29.72 14.52 22.15
C LEU A 3 28.70 13.75 23.02
N THR A 4 28.44 14.24 24.23
CA THR A 4 27.39 13.73 25.12
C THR A 4 26.83 14.87 25.96
N GLU A 5 26.08 15.81 25.36
CA GLU A 5 25.14 16.68 26.09
C GLU A 5 24.17 17.32 25.08
N PHE A 6 23.12 16.61 24.65
CA PHE A 6 21.93 17.26 24.05
C PHE A 6 20.66 16.39 24.09
N SER A 7 20.52 15.46 25.06
CA SER A 7 19.34 14.57 25.12
C SER A 7 18.74 14.35 26.51
N TYR A 8 19.00 15.24 27.46
CA TYR A 8 18.37 15.22 28.79
C TYR A 8 17.61 16.53 29.04
N SER A 9 16.45 16.72 28.41
CA SER A 9 15.52 17.78 28.85
C SER A 9 14.04 17.59 28.47
N ILE A 10 13.61 16.42 27.99
CA ILE A 10 12.17 16.16 27.69
C ILE A 10 11.69 14.85 28.33
N MET A 11 12.18 14.55 29.53
CA MET A 11 11.78 13.33 30.25
C MET A 11 11.63 13.56 31.75
N CYS A 12 11.00 14.68 32.14
CA CYS A 12 10.52 14.93 33.51
C CYS A 12 9.30 15.86 33.47
N LEU A 13 8.15 15.32 33.12
CA LEU A 13 6.80 15.83 33.46
C LEU A 13 5.84 14.69 33.10
N TRP A 14 4.89 14.39 33.99
CA TRP A 14 3.89 13.29 33.94
C TRP A 14 4.17 12.02 34.77
N LEU A 15 4.35 12.19 36.08
CA LEU A 15 3.89 11.23 37.08
C LEU A 15 3.45 11.98 38.34
N SER A 16 2.20 12.46 38.41
CA SER A 16 1.50 12.87 39.65
C SER A 16 0.04 13.24 39.32
N GLY A 17 -0.93 12.54 39.90
CA GLY A 17 -2.35 12.92 39.78
C GLY A 17 -3.32 11.84 40.24
N CYS A 18 -3.44 11.68 41.56
CA CYS A 18 -4.34 10.76 42.26
C CYS A 18 -5.84 11.07 42.06
N TYR A 19 -6.65 10.01 42.06
CA TYR A 19 -8.12 10.01 42.20
C TYR A 19 -8.58 10.48 43.59
N PRO A 20 -9.79 11.07 43.71
CA PRO A 20 -10.54 11.03 44.96
C PRO A 20 -11.79 10.13 44.88
N VAL A 21 -11.96 9.34 45.94
CA VAL A 21 -13.13 8.53 46.33
C VAL A 21 -14.05 9.38 47.21
N ILE A 22 -15.38 9.25 47.06
CA ILE A 22 -16.40 9.82 47.99
C ILE A 22 -17.52 8.77 48.22
N PRO A 23 -18.14 8.68 49.43
CA PRO A 23 -18.62 7.43 50.01
C PRO A 23 -20.14 7.20 49.98
N GLN A 24 -20.51 5.97 50.36
CA GLN A 24 -21.85 5.36 50.47
C GLN A 24 -22.55 5.71 51.81
N THR A 25 -23.87 6.00 51.77
CA THR A 25 -24.79 5.75 52.89
C THR A 25 -26.20 5.39 52.40
N GLN A 26 -26.84 4.51 53.17
CA GLN A 26 -28.10 3.76 52.93
C GLN A 26 -29.38 4.60 53.06
N LEU A 27 -30.51 4.16 52.46
CA LEU A 27 -31.71 3.71 53.22
C LEU A 27 -32.82 3.10 52.32
N PHE A 28 -33.64 2.28 52.97
CA PHE A 28 -34.66 1.32 52.52
C PHE A 28 -35.88 1.86 51.74
N GLY A 29 -36.57 0.97 51.02
CA GLY A 29 -38.02 1.07 50.83
C GLY A 29 -38.60 0.46 49.55
N THR A 30 -39.32 -0.64 49.67
CA THR A 30 -40.03 -1.41 48.63
C THR A 30 -41.30 -0.73 48.11
N LYS A 31 -41.63 -0.92 46.81
CA LYS A 31 -42.88 -1.56 46.33
C LYS A 31 -43.06 -1.46 44.80
N SER A 32 -43.52 -2.56 44.22
CA SER A 32 -43.99 -2.72 42.84
C SER A 32 -45.42 -2.22 42.66
N SER A 33 -45.74 -1.59 41.51
CA SER A 33 -47.06 -1.71 40.87
C SER A 33 -47.09 -1.19 39.42
N LYS A 34 -47.36 -2.13 38.51
CA LYS A 34 -48.23 -2.12 37.30
C LYS A 34 -48.33 -0.87 36.39
N PHE A 35 -47.97 -1.14 35.12
CA PHE A 35 -48.59 -0.72 33.85
C PHE A 35 -49.82 0.21 33.89
N VAL A 36 -49.70 1.36 33.20
CA VAL A 36 -50.76 2.01 32.40
C VAL A 36 -50.10 2.78 31.23
N ARG A 37 -50.50 2.48 29.98
CA ARG A 37 -50.45 3.38 28.81
C ARG A 37 -51.84 4.02 28.68
N PRO A 38 -51.98 5.29 28.25
CA PRO A 38 -51.95 5.69 26.82
C PRO A 38 -51.27 7.08 26.66
N GLU A 39 -51.12 7.77 25.54
CA GLU A 39 -51.69 7.75 24.20
C GLU A 39 -50.74 8.56 23.28
N ALA A 40 -50.78 8.31 21.98
CA ALA A 40 -49.93 8.96 20.99
C ALA A 40 -50.37 10.40 20.69
N ASN A 41 -49.42 11.34 20.65
CA ASN A 41 -49.57 12.59 19.90
C ASN A 41 -48.38 12.73 18.95
N SER A 42 -48.72 12.88 17.68
CA SER A 42 -47.84 13.04 16.53
C SER A 42 -47.04 14.33 16.60
N ILE A 43 -45.71 14.22 16.61
CA ILE A 43 -44.80 15.32 16.31
C ILE A 43 -43.98 14.92 15.08
N GLU A 44 -43.95 15.85 14.14
CA GLU A 44 -43.40 15.78 12.79
C GLU A 44 -41.99 15.15 12.72
N THR A 45 -41.89 14.10 11.91
CA THR A 45 -40.63 13.53 11.43
C THR A 45 -40.07 14.44 10.33
N GLY A 46 -39.48 15.58 10.71
CA GLY A 46 -38.86 16.53 9.76
C GLY A 46 -37.37 16.80 9.99
N THR A 47 -36.86 16.59 11.20
CA THR A 47 -35.58 17.21 11.61
C THR A 47 -34.42 16.23 11.77
N VAL A 48 -34.68 14.94 11.99
CA VAL A 48 -33.61 13.94 12.27
C VAL A 48 -32.79 13.57 11.03
N GLY A 49 -33.40 13.59 9.84
CA GLY A 49 -32.72 13.29 8.57
C GLY A 49 -31.69 14.35 8.14
N SER A 50 -31.98 15.62 8.44
CA SER A 50 -31.13 16.76 8.05
C SER A 50 -29.82 16.83 8.85
N PHE A 51 -29.88 16.57 10.17
CA PHE A 51 -28.69 16.57 11.04
C PHE A 51 -27.74 15.39 10.75
N ALA A 52 -28.26 14.21 10.41
CA ALA A 52 -27.45 13.04 10.06
C ALA A 52 -26.73 13.23 8.71
N GLN A 53 -27.39 13.84 7.72
CA GLN A 53 -26.76 14.16 6.43
C GLN A 53 -25.73 15.30 6.56
N ALA A 54 -26.03 16.34 7.34
CA ALA A 54 -25.10 17.46 7.56
C ALA A 54 -23.84 17.05 8.33
N SER A 55 -23.97 16.19 9.36
CA SER A 55 -22.82 15.66 10.11
C SER A 55 -21.97 14.71 9.27
N THR A 56 -22.59 13.88 8.42
CA THR A 56 -21.87 13.01 7.49
C THR A 56 -21.11 13.82 6.44
N ALA A 57 -21.72 14.87 5.89
CA ALA A 57 -21.07 15.76 4.93
C ALA A 57 -19.86 16.49 5.54
N ALA A 58 -20.01 17.04 6.75
CA ALA A 58 -18.90 17.68 7.47
C ALA A 58 -17.74 16.70 7.77
N SER A 59 -18.05 15.44 8.09
CA SER A 59 -17.03 14.40 8.30
C SER A 59 -16.29 14.03 7.00
N GLN A 60 -16.98 14.04 5.86
CA GLN A 60 -16.38 13.80 4.54
C GLN A 60 -15.48 14.95 4.10
N GLU A 61 -15.89 16.20 4.33
CA GLU A 61 -15.07 17.38 4.01
C GLU A 61 -13.79 17.40 4.82
N SER A 62 -13.86 17.17 6.13
CA SER A 62 -12.68 17.09 7.00
C SER A 62 -11.75 15.93 6.63
N ALA A 63 -12.30 14.76 6.27
CA ALA A 63 -11.50 13.62 5.81
C ALA A 63 -10.79 13.93 4.49
N LEU A 64 -11.45 14.59 3.53
CA LEU A 64 -10.84 14.99 2.26
C LEU A 64 -9.73 16.02 2.46
N GLU A 65 -9.94 16.99 3.34
CA GLU A 65 -8.92 17.99 3.68
C GLU A 65 -7.68 17.33 4.29
N TRP A 66 -7.87 16.41 5.25
CA TRP A 66 -6.76 15.61 5.77
C TRP A 66 -6.05 14.82 4.68
N VAL A 67 -6.82 14.12 3.84
CA VAL A 67 -6.26 13.28 2.77
C VAL A 67 -5.40 14.10 1.80
N LYS A 68 -5.76 15.34 1.50
CA LYS A 68 -4.95 16.22 0.64
C LYS A 68 -3.67 16.74 1.29
N ASN A 69 -3.66 16.89 2.62
CA ASN A 69 -2.55 17.52 3.35
C ASN A 69 -1.56 16.51 3.97
N ASP A 70 -1.94 15.23 4.08
CA ASP A 70 -1.07 14.17 4.60
C ASP A 70 0.14 13.91 3.69
N LYS A 71 1.33 13.78 4.28
CA LYS A 71 2.57 13.54 3.54
C LYS A 71 2.72 12.05 3.27
N ARG A 72 2.35 11.62 2.06
CA ARG A 72 2.41 10.22 1.66
C ARG A 72 3.55 9.92 0.71
N ARG A 73 4.06 8.70 0.80
CA ARG A 73 5.10 8.17 -0.10
C ARG A 73 4.91 6.69 -0.32
N MET A 74 4.96 6.23 -1.56
CA MET A 74 5.05 4.80 -1.85
C MET A 74 6.42 4.28 -1.39
N LEU A 75 6.42 3.24 -0.56
CA LEU A 75 7.63 2.76 0.12
C LEU A 75 8.21 1.54 -0.56
N HIS A 76 7.39 0.49 -0.67
CA HIS A 76 7.79 -0.75 -1.32
C HIS A 76 6.58 -1.54 -1.79
N VAL A 77 6.82 -2.44 -2.73
CA VAL A 77 5.86 -3.49 -3.11
C VAL A 77 6.34 -4.83 -2.56
N VAL A 78 5.43 -5.57 -1.93
CA VAL A 78 5.68 -6.87 -1.34
C VAL A 78 5.12 -7.96 -2.25
N TYR A 79 5.94 -8.93 -2.60
CA TYR A 79 5.53 -10.10 -3.35
C TYR A 79 6.42 -11.31 -3.06
N ARG A 80 5.93 -12.49 -3.41
CA ARG A 80 6.54 -13.76 -3.02
C ARG A 80 7.36 -14.37 -4.15
N VAL A 81 8.47 -15.00 -3.80
CA VAL A 81 9.39 -15.63 -4.76
C VAL A 81 9.67 -17.07 -4.35
N GLY A 82 9.81 -17.96 -5.33
CA GLY A 82 10.10 -19.37 -5.11
C GLY A 82 11.58 -19.67 -4.82
N ASP A 83 12.47 -18.80 -5.28
CA ASP A 83 13.92 -18.90 -5.03
C ASP A 83 14.52 -17.50 -4.81
N MET A 84 14.83 -17.20 -3.55
CA MET A 84 15.36 -15.91 -3.14
C MET A 84 16.68 -15.55 -3.85
N ASP A 85 17.62 -16.49 -3.95
CA ASP A 85 18.96 -16.18 -4.46
C ASP A 85 18.94 -16.04 -5.98
N LYS A 86 18.14 -16.86 -6.67
CA LYS A 86 17.92 -16.73 -8.11
C LYS A 86 17.29 -15.38 -8.47
N THR A 87 16.31 -14.91 -7.69
CA THR A 87 15.65 -13.63 -7.93
C THR A 87 16.55 -12.45 -7.59
N ILE A 88 17.28 -12.48 -6.47
CA ILE A 88 18.30 -11.47 -6.15
C ILE A 88 19.34 -11.37 -7.27
N LYS A 89 19.84 -12.51 -7.76
CA LYS A 89 20.82 -12.55 -8.85
C LYS A 89 20.25 -11.94 -10.13
N PHE A 90 19.02 -12.29 -10.51
CA PHE A 90 18.38 -11.72 -11.69
C PHE A 90 18.21 -10.21 -11.57
N TYR A 91 17.72 -9.68 -10.44
CA TYR A 91 17.52 -8.24 -10.29
C TYR A 91 18.82 -7.45 -10.23
N THR A 92 19.87 -8.00 -9.61
CA THR A 92 21.16 -7.34 -9.52
C THR A 92 21.94 -7.40 -10.84
N GLU A 93 21.98 -8.56 -11.51
CA GLU A 93 22.77 -8.74 -12.72
C GLU A 93 22.06 -8.31 -14.02
N CYS A 94 20.73 -8.41 -14.08
CA CYS A 94 19.97 -8.10 -15.30
C CYS A 94 19.27 -6.74 -15.24
N LEU A 95 18.73 -6.37 -14.07
CA LEU A 95 17.97 -5.13 -13.90
C LEU A 95 18.77 -4.00 -13.23
N GLY A 96 19.98 -4.28 -12.74
CA GLY A 96 20.85 -3.26 -12.13
C GLY A 96 20.40 -2.78 -10.75
N MET A 97 19.49 -3.50 -10.08
CA MET A 97 19.11 -3.20 -8.70
C MET A 97 20.25 -3.52 -7.73
N LYS A 98 20.18 -2.93 -6.53
CA LYS A 98 21.07 -3.23 -5.41
C LYS A 98 20.31 -4.02 -4.36
N LEU A 99 20.94 -5.05 -3.79
CA LEU A 99 20.45 -5.66 -2.55
C LEU A 99 20.74 -4.69 -1.40
N LEU A 100 19.67 -4.16 -0.80
CA LEU A 100 19.74 -3.14 0.25
C LEU A 100 19.83 -3.77 1.63
N ARG A 101 18.99 -4.79 1.87
CA ARG A 101 19.02 -5.62 3.08
C ARG A 101 18.42 -6.99 2.81
N LYS A 102 18.90 -7.99 3.53
CA LYS A 102 18.35 -9.35 3.55
C LYS A 102 18.19 -9.76 5.01
N ARG A 103 17.05 -10.35 5.35
CA ARG A 103 16.73 -10.75 6.73
C ARG A 103 16.08 -12.11 6.71
N ASP A 104 16.58 -13.00 7.54
CA ASP A 104 16.00 -14.31 7.77
C ASP A 104 15.18 -14.31 9.06
N ILE A 105 14.00 -14.93 9.05
CA ILE A 105 13.09 -15.05 10.19
C ILE A 105 12.72 -16.54 10.36
N PRO A 106 13.64 -17.39 10.86
CA PRO A 106 13.43 -18.82 10.98
C PRO A 106 12.22 -19.21 11.83
N GLU A 107 11.92 -18.42 12.87
CA GLU A 107 10.80 -18.62 13.78
C GLU A 107 9.42 -18.56 13.09
N GLU A 108 9.32 -17.79 12.01
CA GLU A 108 8.12 -17.64 11.18
C GLU A 108 8.31 -18.29 9.78
N ARG A 109 9.45 -18.96 9.56
CA ARG A 109 9.79 -19.72 8.35
C ARG A 109 9.77 -18.93 7.04
N TYR A 110 10.32 -17.71 7.05
CA TYR A 110 10.49 -16.91 5.84
C TYR A 110 11.75 -16.05 5.85
N THR A 111 12.20 -15.65 4.67
CA THR A 111 13.28 -14.69 4.44
C THR A 111 12.74 -13.51 3.65
N ASN A 112 13.12 -12.28 4.03
CA ASN A 112 12.93 -11.10 3.18
C ASN A 112 14.23 -10.63 2.54
N ALA A 113 14.10 -10.05 1.34
CA ALA A 113 15.15 -9.24 0.73
C ALA A 113 14.56 -7.96 0.15
N PHE A 114 15.28 -6.86 0.30
CA PHE A 114 14.87 -5.55 -0.17
C PHE A 114 15.83 -5.11 -1.26
N LEU A 115 15.30 -4.80 -2.44
CA LEU A 115 16.10 -4.41 -3.60
C LEU A 115 15.53 -3.16 -4.26
N GLY A 116 16.41 -2.31 -4.76
CA GLY A 116 16.01 -1.09 -5.47
C GLY A 116 17.21 -0.35 -6.03
N TYR A 117 16.99 0.88 -6.48
CA TYR A 117 18.03 1.71 -7.10
C TYR A 117 18.72 2.67 -6.13
N GLY A 118 18.17 2.83 -4.91
CA GLY A 118 18.73 3.64 -3.85
C GLY A 118 18.17 3.26 -2.47
N PRO A 119 18.53 4.01 -1.41
CA PRO A 119 18.12 3.69 -0.04
C PRO A 119 16.61 3.85 0.18
N GLU A 120 16.05 3.00 1.04
CA GLU A 120 14.60 2.85 1.28
C GLU A 120 13.93 4.09 1.89
N ASP A 121 14.71 4.98 2.50
CA ASP A 121 14.21 6.24 3.06
C ASP A 121 13.78 7.25 1.98
N SER A 122 14.29 7.09 0.76
CA SER A 122 14.13 8.02 -0.34
C SER A 122 13.67 7.37 -1.65
N HIS A 123 13.79 6.05 -1.79
CA HIS A 123 13.41 5.31 -2.99
C HIS A 123 12.27 4.33 -2.73
N PHE A 124 11.55 3.99 -3.80
CA PHE A 124 10.64 2.86 -3.86
C PHE A 124 11.43 1.58 -4.13
N VAL A 125 11.14 0.52 -3.36
CA VAL A 125 11.90 -0.73 -3.42
C VAL A 125 10.99 -1.95 -3.54
N VAL A 126 11.53 -3.08 -3.97
CA VAL A 126 10.84 -4.36 -3.88
C VAL A 126 11.17 -5.02 -2.55
N GLU A 127 10.16 -5.56 -1.87
CA GLU A 127 10.29 -6.47 -0.75
C GLU A 127 9.93 -7.88 -1.22
N LEU A 128 10.93 -8.73 -1.35
CA LEU A 128 10.75 -10.13 -1.68
C LEU A 128 10.48 -10.92 -0.41
N THR A 129 9.54 -11.85 -0.49
CA THR A 129 9.29 -12.83 0.58
C THR A 129 9.48 -14.25 0.04
N TYR A 130 10.47 -14.95 0.56
CA TYR A 130 10.62 -16.39 0.36
C TYR A 130 10.07 -17.12 1.58
N ASN A 131 9.07 -17.99 1.38
CA ASN A 131 8.56 -18.84 2.46
C ASN A 131 9.22 -20.22 2.34
N TYR A 132 9.72 -20.77 3.45
CA TYR A 132 10.57 -21.95 3.41
C TYR A 132 9.86 -23.16 2.80
N GLY A 133 10.45 -23.71 1.73
CA GLY A 133 9.93 -24.88 1.04
C GLY A 133 8.76 -24.59 0.09
N VAL A 134 8.41 -23.33 -0.14
CA VAL A 134 7.44 -22.93 -1.17
C VAL A 134 8.20 -22.37 -2.36
N ASP A 135 8.16 -23.08 -3.48
CA ASP A 135 8.99 -22.82 -4.67
C ASP A 135 8.21 -22.22 -5.85
N LYS A 136 6.89 -22.06 -5.71
CA LYS A 136 6.04 -21.48 -6.75
C LYS A 136 4.82 -20.78 -6.16
N TYR A 137 4.42 -19.70 -6.80
CA TYR A 137 3.20 -18.96 -6.52
C TYR A 137 2.36 -18.78 -7.78
N ASP A 138 1.07 -18.50 -7.59
CA ASP A 138 0.17 -18.09 -8.66
C ASP A 138 0.12 -16.57 -8.72
N ILE A 139 0.56 -15.99 -9.84
CA ILE A 139 0.53 -14.53 -10.05
C ILE A 139 -0.90 -14.03 -10.22
N GLY A 140 -1.81 -14.88 -10.68
CA GLY A 140 -3.17 -14.51 -11.05
C GLY A 140 -3.24 -13.64 -12.31
N ALA A 141 -4.45 -13.28 -12.69
CA ALA A 141 -4.73 -12.48 -13.89
C ALA A 141 -4.81 -10.97 -13.60
N GLY A 142 -4.87 -10.57 -12.33
CA GLY A 142 -5.04 -9.18 -11.92
C GLY A 142 -3.74 -8.38 -11.90
N PHE A 143 -2.63 -9.02 -11.54
CA PHE A 143 -1.33 -8.35 -11.50
C PHE A 143 -0.86 -8.07 -12.93
N GLY A 144 -0.44 -6.83 -13.17
CA GLY A 144 0.02 -6.39 -14.48
C GLY A 144 1.51 -6.61 -14.67
N HIS A 145 2.29 -5.71 -14.10
CA HIS A 145 3.74 -5.67 -14.18
C HIS A 145 4.32 -4.65 -13.19
N PHE A 146 5.63 -4.68 -13.02
CA PHE A 146 6.41 -3.56 -12.50
C PHE A 146 7.01 -2.77 -13.67
N GLY A 147 7.18 -1.46 -13.52
CA GLY A 147 7.85 -0.63 -14.53
C GLY A 147 9.22 -0.18 -14.07
N ILE A 148 10.22 -0.28 -14.96
CA ILE A 148 11.57 0.20 -14.75
C ILE A 148 11.92 1.18 -15.87
N ALA A 149 12.18 2.44 -15.51
CA ALA A 149 12.76 3.41 -16.40
C ALA A 149 14.25 3.12 -16.61
N VAL A 150 14.67 3.01 -17.87
CA VAL A 150 16.07 2.79 -18.27
C VAL A 150 16.43 3.76 -19.39
N GLU A 151 17.71 4.13 -19.48
CA GLU A 151 18.18 5.06 -20.52
C GLU A 151 18.25 4.41 -21.91
N ASP A 152 18.46 3.10 -21.96
CA ASP A 152 18.58 2.32 -23.20
C ASP A 152 17.89 0.96 -23.00
N VAL A 153 16.69 0.82 -23.55
CA VAL A 153 15.89 -0.41 -23.42
C VAL A 153 16.53 -1.55 -24.19
N ALA A 154 17.08 -1.29 -25.38
CA ALA A 154 17.68 -2.31 -26.22
C ALA A 154 18.89 -2.95 -25.52
N LYS A 155 19.79 -2.14 -24.98
CA LYS A 155 20.95 -2.60 -24.20
C LYS A 155 20.55 -3.40 -22.97
N THR A 156 19.50 -2.96 -22.25
CA THR A 156 18.99 -3.68 -21.08
C THR A 156 18.43 -5.04 -21.48
N VAL A 157 17.67 -5.11 -22.57
CA VAL A 157 17.15 -6.37 -23.12
C VAL A 157 18.27 -7.32 -23.55
N ASP A 158 19.30 -6.82 -24.23
CA ASP A 158 20.45 -7.62 -24.64
C ASP A 158 21.19 -8.20 -23.43
N LEU A 159 21.35 -7.43 -22.36
CA LEU A 159 21.90 -7.92 -21.09
C LEU A 159 21.04 -9.02 -20.47
N VAL A 160 19.72 -8.83 -20.42
CA VAL A 160 18.76 -9.82 -19.92
C VAL A 160 18.88 -11.12 -20.73
N LYS A 161 18.92 -11.05 -22.06
CA LYS A 161 19.10 -12.23 -22.95
C LYS A 161 20.44 -12.93 -22.70
N ALA A 162 21.53 -12.17 -22.62
CA ALA A 162 22.88 -12.71 -22.39
C ALA A 162 22.99 -13.43 -21.04
N LYS A 163 22.18 -13.04 -20.04
CA LYS A 163 22.09 -13.67 -18.73
C LYS A 163 21.06 -14.79 -18.64
N GLY A 164 20.43 -15.17 -19.76
CA GLY A 164 19.43 -16.24 -19.83
C GLY A 164 18.04 -15.85 -19.33
N GLY A 165 17.77 -14.55 -19.16
CA GLY A 165 16.46 -14.02 -18.82
C GLY A 165 15.48 -14.09 -19.98
N LYS A 166 14.18 -14.07 -19.67
CA LYS A 166 13.11 -14.21 -20.67
C LYS A 166 12.61 -12.84 -21.11
N VAL A 167 12.62 -12.60 -22.42
CA VAL A 167 12.05 -11.41 -23.06
C VAL A 167 10.72 -11.80 -23.68
N THR A 168 9.64 -11.13 -23.29
CA THR A 168 8.27 -11.43 -23.77
C THR A 168 7.73 -10.39 -24.74
N ARG A 169 8.36 -9.21 -24.80
CA ARG A 169 8.16 -8.23 -25.86
C ARG A 169 9.48 -7.55 -26.14
N GLU A 170 9.93 -7.64 -27.38
CA GLU A 170 11.15 -6.98 -27.84
C GLU A 170 11.05 -5.44 -27.77
N PRO A 171 12.18 -4.73 -27.66
CA PRO A 171 12.23 -3.27 -27.70
C PRO A 171 11.50 -2.72 -28.92
N GLY A 172 10.59 -1.79 -28.67
CA GLY A 172 9.90 -1.08 -29.74
C GLY A 172 8.89 -0.09 -29.20
N PRO A 173 8.42 0.85 -30.04
CA PRO A 173 7.44 1.85 -29.63
C PRO A 173 6.19 1.18 -29.05
N VAL A 174 5.65 1.77 -27.99
CA VAL A 174 4.33 1.39 -27.47
C VAL A 174 3.28 1.55 -28.56
N LYS A 175 2.29 0.66 -28.58
CA LYS A 175 1.19 0.74 -29.54
C LYS A 175 0.48 2.10 -29.43
N GLY A 176 0.50 2.86 -30.52
CA GLY A 176 -0.08 4.21 -30.57
C GLY A 176 0.76 5.31 -29.90
N GLY A 177 2.06 5.10 -29.64
CA GLY A 177 2.95 6.13 -29.11
C GLY A 177 4.39 5.96 -29.58
N ASN A 178 5.27 6.85 -29.12
CA ASN A 178 6.69 6.87 -29.54
C ASN A 178 7.65 6.36 -28.46
N THR A 179 7.17 6.16 -27.22
CA THR A 179 7.99 5.64 -26.13
C THR A 179 8.43 4.22 -26.44
N VAL A 180 9.73 3.98 -26.48
CA VAL A 180 10.31 2.65 -26.63
C VAL A 180 10.12 1.89 -25.32
N ILE A 181 9.52 0.71 -25.41
CA ILE A 181 9.29 -0.17 -24.27
C ILE A 181 9.65 -1.61 -24.63
N ALA A 182 9.99 -2.43 -23.65
CA ALA A 182 10.14 -3.89 -23.76
C ALA A 182 9.49 -4.56 -22.55
N PHE A 183 9.24 -5.88 -22.64
CA PHE A 183 8.84 -6.67 -21.47
C PHE A 183 9.79 -7.83 -21.26
N VAL A 184 10.19 -8.00 -20.00
CA VAL A 184 10.95 -9.17 -19.54
C VAL A 184 10.19 -9.86 -18.41
N GLU A 185 10.45 -11.15 -18.24
CA GLU A 185 9.93 -11.94 -17.13
C GLU A 185 11.07 -12.34 -16.20
N ASP A 186 10.81 -12.24 -14.90
CA ASP A 186 11.72 -12.71 -13.87
C ASP A 186 11.61 -14.24 -13.65
N PRO A 187 12.40 -14.81 -12.72
CA PRO A 187 12.39 -16.26 -12.47
C PRO A 187 11.04 -16.86 -12.08
N ASP A 188 10.16 -16.08 -11.44
CA ASP A 188 8.84 -16.52 -10.97
C ASP A 188 7.73 -16.20 -12.00
N GLY A 189 8.04 -15.42 -13.03
CA GLY A 189 7.12 -15.04 -14.11
C GLY A 189 6.51 -13.65 -13.95
N TYR A 190 6.96 -12.84 -12.97
CA TYR A 190 6.55 -11.45 -12.87
C TYR A 190 7.08 -10.66 -14.07
N LYS A 191 6.20 -9.86 -14.65
CA LYS A 191 6.52 -9.02 -15.79
C LYS A 191 7.13 -7.71 -15.33
N PHE A 192 8.21 -7.32 -15.99
CA PHE A 192 8.82 -6.01 -15.87
C PHE A 192 8.72 -5.31 -17.23
N GLU A 193 8.02 -4.17 -17.26
CA GLU A 193 8.08 -3.24 -18.38
C GLU A 193 9.37 -2.43 -18.26
N LEU A 194 10.18 -2.42 -19.31
CA LEU A 194 11.34 -1.54 -19.43
C LEU A 194 10.91 -0.34 -20.26
N LEU A 195 11.04 0.87 -19.70
CA LEU A 195 10.61 2.12 -20.33
C LEU A 195 11.82 2.98 -20.66
N GLU A 196 12.00 3.31 -21.94
CA GLU A 196 13.10 4.19 -22.35
C GLU A 196 12.79 5.63 -21.93
N ARG A 197 13.55 6.14 -20.98
CA ARG A 197 13.42 7.49 -20.42
C ARG A 197 14.81 8.04 -20.11
N GLY A 198 14.92 9.38 -20.10
CA GLY A 198 16.12 10.02 -19.56
C GLY A 198 16.34 9.70 -18.07
N PRO A 199 17.47 10.12 -17.49
CA PRO A 199 17.77 9.89 -16.08
C PRO A 199 16.61 10.32 -15.17
N THR A 200 16.20 9.43 -14.27
CA THR A 200 15.13 9.68 -13.29
C THR A 200 15.63 9.40 -11.87
N PRO A 201 15.17 10.16 -10.86
CA PRO A 201 15.47 9.84 -9.48
C PRO A 201 14.82 8.53 -9.00
N GLU A 202 13.80 8.02 -9.69
CA GLU A 202 13.09 6.80 -9.29
C GLU A 202 12.95 5.82 -10.47
N PRO A 203 13.99 4.99 -10.74
CA PRO A 203 13.94 4.06 -11.86
C PRO A 203 12.87 2.98 -11.70
N LEU A 204 12.56 2.51 -10.49
CA LEU A 204 11.44 1.59 -10.25
C LEU A 204 10.12 2.39 -10.20
N CYS A 205 9.59 2.71 -11.37
CA CYS A 205 8.64 3.79 -11.54
C CYS A 205 7.17 3.37 -11.59
N GLN A 206 6.83 2.09 -11.69
CA GLN A 206 5.41 1.68 -11.77
C GLN A 206 5.11 0.38 -11.03
N VAL A 207 3.91 0.31 -10.47
CA VAL A 207 3.20 -0.96 -10.19
C VAL A 207 1.89 -0.92 -10.95
N MET A 208 1.66 -1.88 -11.84
CA MET A 208 0.45 -1.95 -12.65
C MET A 208 -0.51 -3.02 -12.13
N LEU A 209 -1.74 -2.61 -11.83
CA LEU A 209 -2.82 -3.47 -11.36
C LEU A 209 -4.04 -3.35 -12.28
N ARG A 210 -4.67 -4.47 -12.61
CA ARG A 210 -5.93 -4.48 -13.34
C ARG A 210 -7.12 -4.23 -12.40
N VAL A 211 -8.08 -3.46 -12.88
CA VAL A 211 -9.31 -3.10 -12.16
C VAL A 211 -10.53 -3.31 -13.05
N GLY A 212 -11.67 -3.62 -12.44
CA GLY A 212 -12.93 -3.88 -13.12
C GLY A 212 -13.73 -2.62 -13.47
N ASP A 213 -13.43 -1.50 -12.80
CA ASP A 213 -14.04 -0.19 -13.05
C ASP A 213 -12.99 0.89 -12.78
N LEU A 214 -12.51 1.52 -13.87
CA LEU A 214 -11.42 2.49 -13.78
C LEU A 214 -11.83 3.77 -13.05
N ASP A 215 -13.05 4.27 -13.27
CA ASP A 215 -13.51 5.52 -12.67
C ASP A 215 -13.77 5.36 -11.17
N ARG A 216 -14.31 4.20 -10.76
CA ARG A 216 -14.41 3.82 -9.34
C ARG A 216 -13.03 3.75 -8.69
N ALA A 217 -12.08 3.10 -9.35
CA ALA A 217 -10.73 2.95 -8.83
C ALA A 217 -10.01 4.31 -8.69
N ILE A 218 -10.02 5.14 -9.75
CA ILE A 218 -9.47 6.51 -9.70
C ILE A 218 -10.06 7.27 -8.51
N LYS A 219 -11.39 7.33 -8.40
CA LYS A 219 -12.07 8.05 -7.33
C LYS A 219 -11.70 7.52 -5.94
N TYR A 220 -11.50 6.21 -5.81
CA TYR A 220 -11.04 5.61 -4.56
C TYR A 220 -9.63 6.09 -4.20
N TYR A 221 -8.67 5.99 -5.11
CA TYR A 221 -7.29 6.39 -4.84
C TYR A 221 -7.16 7.92 -4.66
N GLU A 222 -7.96 8.73 -5.32
CA GLU A 222 -8.04 10.18 -5.04
C GLU A 222 -8.54 10.45 -3.62
N LYS A 223 -9.68 9.86 -3.24
CA LYS A 223 -10.38 10.24 -2.00
C LYS A 223 -9.88 9.53 -0.75
N ALA A 224 -9.48 8.27 -0.84
CA ALA A 224 -8.95 7.52 0.30
C ALA A 224 -7.42 7.67 0.42
N PHE A 225 -6.72 7.79 -0.71
CA PHE A 225 -5.26 7.77 -0.74
C PHE A 225 -4.63 9.12 -1.00
N GLY A 226 -5.39 10.12 -1.46
CA GLY A 226 -4.87 11.44 -1.79
C GLY A 226 -3.92 11.41 -2.97
N MET A 227 -4.03 10.40 -3.83
CA MET A 227 -3.27 10.35 -5.07
C MET A 227 -3.87 11.33 -6.08
N GLU A 228 -3.02 11.90 -6.91
CA GLU A 228 -3.44 12.68 -8.06
C GLU A 228 -3.60 11.77 -9.28
N LEU A 229 -4.64 12.03 -10.09
CA LEU A 229 -4.73 11.47 -11.44
C LEU A 229 -3.75 12.21 -12.35
N LEU A 230 -2.58 11.62 -12.58
CA LEU A 230 -1.50 12.22 -13.36
C LEU A 230 -1.76 12.14 -14.86
N ARG A 231 -2.34 11.02 -15.30
CA ARG A 231 -2.64 10.75 -16.70
C ARG A 231 -3.77 9.75 -16.82
N LYS A 232 -4.71 9.98 -17.74
CA LYS A 232 -5.70 9.00 -18.18
C LYS A 232 -5.62 8.87 -19.70
N ARG A 233 -5.59 7.65 -20.21
CA ARG A 233 -5.52 7.39 -21.65
C ARG A 233 -6.41 6.23 -22.03
N ASP A 234 -7.31 6.48 -22.96
CA ASP A 234 -8.15 5.46 -23.56
C ASP A 234 -7.54 4.94 -24.85
N ASN A 235 -7.71 3.63 -25.11
CA ASN A 235 -7.24 2.97 -26.31
C ASN A 235 -8.31 2.01 -26.88
N PRO A 236 -9.31 2.55 -27.60
CA PRO A 236 -10.41 1.76 -28.15
C PRO A 236 -9.99 0.66 -29.12
N GLU A 237 -8.91 0.87 -29.87
CA GLU A 237 -8.37 -0.11 -30.84
C GLU A 237 -7.97 -1.41 -30.15
N TYR A 238 -7.34 -1.31 -28.97
CA TYR A 238 -6.88 -2.44 -28.17
C TYR A 238 -7.79 -2.73 -26.96
N LYS A 239 -8.92 -2.03 -26.86
CA LYS A 239 -9.99 -2.24 -25.86
C LYS A 239 -9.51 -2.16 -24.40
N TYR A 240 -8.69 -1.17 -24.08
CA TYR A 240 -8.28 -0.88 -22.71
C TYR A 240 -8.16 0.61 -22.43
N THR A 241 -8.29 0.98 -21.16
CA THR A 241 -8.05 2.34 -20.65
C THR A 241 -7.08 2.25 -19.47
N ILE A 242 -6.13 3.17 -19.39
CA ILE A 242 -5.19 3.27 -18.27
C ILE A 242 -5.32 4.58 -17.52
N ALA A 243 -4.99 4.54 -16.22
CA ALA A 243 -4.81 5.72 -15.38
C ALA A 243 -3.52 5.61 -14.56
N MET A 244 -2.75 6.69 -14.50
CA MET A 244 -1.56 6.81 -13.66
C MET A 244 -1.92 7.62 -12.42
N MET A 245 -1.80 7.01 -11.25
CA MET A 245 -2.09 7.61 -9.95
C MET A 245 -0.80 7.75 -9.14
N GLY A 246 -0.56 8.88 -8.48
CA GLY A 246 0.67 9.05 -7.70
C GLY A 246 0.68 10.25 -6.76
N TYR A 247 1.83 10.51 -6.15
CA TYR A 247 2.07 11.61 -5.19
C TYR A 247 3.01 12.69 -5.74
N GLY A 248 3.20 12.73 -7.06
CA GLY A 248 4.07 13.68 -7.74
C GLY A 248 4.19 13.37 -9.23
N PRO A 249 5.01 14.13 -9.98
CA PRO A 249 5.18 13.95 -11.43
C PRO A 249 5.56 12.51 -11.82
N GLU A 250 4.91 11.97 -12.86
CA GLU A 250 5.06 10.58 -13.35
C GLU A 250 6.49 10.23 -13.79
N ASP A 251 7.28 11.22 -14.20
CA ASP A 251 8.66 11.06 -14.66
C ASP A 251 9.68 11.01 -13.52
N LYS A 252 9.27 11.37 -12.29
CA LYS A 252 10.15 11.51 -11.12
C LYS A 252 9.74 10.66 -9.92
N ASN A 253 8.60 9.99 -9.98
CA ASN A 253 8.04 9.23 -8.87
C ASN A 253 7.53 7.90 -9.36
N VAL A 254 7.47 6.93 -8.43
CA VAL A 254 6.68 5.73 -8.65
C VAL A 254 5.19 6.07 -8.74
N VAL A 255 4.50 5.44 -9.68
CA VAL A 255 3.06 5.57 -9.87
C VAL A 255 2.36 4.21 -9.78
N LEU A 256 1.10 4.25 -9.37
CA LEU A 256 0.18 3.14 -9.51
C LEU A 256 -0.50 3.27 -10.87
N GLU A 257 -0.21 2.35 -11.77
CA GLU A 257 -0.92 2.23 -13.05
C GLU A 257 -2.14 1.33 -12.86
N LEU A 258 -3.31 1.87 -13.18
CA LEU A 258 -4.58 1.13 -13.16
C LEU A 258 -4.99 0.84 -14.60
N THR A 259 -5.17 -0.43 -14.95
CA THR A 259 -5.62 -0.85 -16.27
C THR A 259 -7.01 -1.45 -16.22
N TYR A 260 -7.91 -0.90 -17.02
CA TYR A 260 -9.23 -1.47 -17.30
C TYR A 260 -9.25 -2.06 -18.71
N ASN A 261 -9.70 -3.31 -18.85
CA ASN A 261 -9.97 -3.93 -20.14
C ASN A 261 -11.48 -3.95 -20.37
N TYR A 262 -11.92 -3.60 -21.58
CA TYR A 262 -13.34 -3.40 -21.84
C TYR A 262 -14.17 -4.65 -21.56
N GLY A 263 -15.19 -4.51 -20.73
CA GLY A 263 -16.10 -5.59 -20.34
C GLY A 263 -15.53 -6.61 -19.35
N VAL A 264 -14.28 -6.44 -18.88
CA VAL A 264 -13.67 -7.33 -17.88
C VAL A 264 -13.73 -6.67 -16.51
N THR A 265 -14.59 -7.19 -15.64
CA THR A 265 -14.90 -6.58 -14.34
C THR A 265 -14.24 -7.27 -13.15
N GLU A 266 -13.67 -8.45 -13.35
CA GLU A 266 -13.08 -9.26 -12.29
C GLU A 266 -11.78 -9.90 -12.77
N TYR A 267 -10.83 -10.01 -11.86
CA TYR A 267 -9.55 -10.68 -12.09
C TYR A 267 -9.18 -11.48 -10.86
N ASP A 268 -8.71 -12.70 -11.09
CA ASP A 268 -8.04 -13.48 -10.07
C ASP A 268 -6.78 -12.75 -9.59
N LYS A 269 -6.59 -12.69 -8.27
CA LYS A 269 -5.49 -11.98 -7.62
C LYS A 269 -4.27 -12.88 -7.45
N GLY A 270 -4.44 -14.19 -7.62
CA GLY A 270 -3.42 -15.16 -7.29
C GLY A 270 -3.03 -15.09 -5.81
N ASN A 271 -1.86 -15.64 -5.50
CA ASN A 271 -1.26 -15.61 -4.17
C ASN A 271 0.21 -15.15 -4.19
N ALA A 272 0.73 -14.68 -5.33
CA ALA A 272 2.11 -14.24 -5.46
C ALA A 272 2.30 -12.78 -5.01
N TYR A 273 1.59 -11.83 -5.62
CA TYR A 273 1.56 -10.43 -5.18
C TYR A 273 0.92 -10.34 -3.78
N ALA A 274 1.50 -9.55 -2.87
CA ALA A 274 0.96 -9.38 -1.52
C ALA A 274 0.31 -8.01 -1.32
N GLN A 275 1.08 -6.92 -1.42
CA GLN A 275 0.59 -5.56 -1.14
C GLN A 275 1.57 -4.47 -1.59
N ILE A 276 1.09 -3.22 -1.68
CA ILE A 276 1.93 -2.03 -1.68
C ILE A 276 1.92 -1.41 -0.28
N ALA A 277 3.07 -0.95 0.18
CA ALA A 277 3.25 -0.20 1.41
C ALA A 277 3.36 1.29 1.12
N ILE A 278 2.58 2.11 1.83
CA ILE A 278 2.56 3.57 1.68
C ILE A 278 2.70 4.25 3.04
N GLY A 279 3.63 5.21 3.13
CA GLY A 279 3.84 6.06 4.29
C GLY A 279 2.69 7.07 4.48
N THR A 280 2.39 7.40 5.72
CA THR A 280 1.39 8.40 6.14
C THR A 280 1.80 9.00 7.48
N ASP A 281 1.35 10.21 7.78
CA ASP A 281 1.54 10.83 9.10
C ASP A 281 0.51 10.35 10.14
N ASP A 282 -0.58 9.69 9.72
CA ASP A 282 -1.59 9.14 10.64
C ASP A 282 -2.31 7.91 10.06
N VAL A 283 -2.03 6.74 10.62
CA VAL A 283 -2.66 5.47 10.22
C VAL A 283 -4.14 5.38 10.61
N TYR A 284 -4.59 6.11 11.63
CA TYR A 284 -5.98 6.08 12.10
C TYR A 284 -6.87 6.86 11.13
N LYS A 285 -6.51 8.11 10.83
CA LYS A 285 -7.23 8.92 9.85
C LYS A 285 -7.20 8.30 8.45
N THR A 286 -6.09 7.64 8.11
CA THR A 286 -5.97 6.87 6.86
C THR A 286 -6.92 5.67 6.83
N ALA A 287 -7.12 4.97 7.94
CA ALA A 287 -8.09 3.87 8.01
C ALA A 287 -9.53 4.40 7.88
N GLU A 288 -9.83 5.54 8.49
CA GLU A 288 -11.13 6.21 8.39
C GLU A 288 -11.45 6.62 6.94
N SER A 289 -10.50 7.29 6.25
CA SER A 289 -10.69 7.68 4.85
C SER A 289 -10.87 6.46 3.94
N ALA A 290 -10.10 5.38 4.15
CA ALA A 290 -10.25 4.15 3.40
C ALA A 290 -11.65 3.52 3.59
N LYS A 291 -12.17 3.43 4.82
CA LYS A 291 -13.53 2.94 5.10
C LYS A 291 -14.59 3.81 4.42
N LEU A 292 -14.45 5.14 4.52
CA LEU A 292 -15.41 6.11 4.02
C LEU A 292 -15.63 6.04 2.51
N TYR A 293 -14.57 5.70 1.75
CA TYR A 293 -14.62 5.65 0.29
C TYR A 293 -14.70 4.24 -0.30
N GLY A 294 -15.12 3.25 0.48
CA GLY A 294 -15.46 1.91 -0.02
C GLY A 294 -14.33 0.88 0.06
N GLY A 295 -13.22 1.21 0.72
CA GLY A 295 -12.17 0.25 1.04
C GLY A 295 -12.56 -0.62 2.22
N LYS A 296 -12.12 -1.88 2.21
CA LYS A 296 -12.33 -2.82 3.32
C LYS A 296 -11.10 -2.86 4.21
N ILE A 297 -11.23 -2.42 5.45
CA ILE A 297 -10.14 -2.57 6.43
C ILE A 297 -9.99 -4.04 6.80
N VAL A 298 -8.78 -4.57 6.60
CA VAL A 298 -8.40 -5.94 6.95
C VAL A 298 -7.44 -5.99 8.14
N ARG A 299 -6.92 -4.83 8.55
CA ARG A 299 -6.25 -4.65 9.83
C ARG A 299 -6.55 -3.26 10.36
N ASP A 300 -7.24 -3.20 11.50
CA ASP A 300 -7.51 -1.93 12.18
C ASP A 300 -6.21 -1.20 12.54
N PRO A 301 -6.23 0.14 12.54
CA PRO A 301 -5.05 0.95 12.81
C PRO A 301 -4.53 0.72 14.24
N GLY A 302 -3.25 0.42 14.36
CA GLY A 302 -2.62 0.22 15.67
C GLY A 302 -1.19 -0.28 15.60
N PRO A 303 -0.49 -0.31 16.74
CA PRO A 303 0.87 -0.81 16.83
C PRO A 303 0.95 -2.30 16.51
N LEU A 304 2.04 -2.71 15.86
CA LEU A 304 2.42 -4.10 15.78
C LEU A 304 2.95 -4.58 17.14
N PRO A 305 2.55 -5.78 17.60
CA PRO A 305 3.10 -6.37 18.81
C PRO A 305 4.63 -6.43 18.76
N GLY A 306 5.29 -6.03 19.86
CA GLY A 306 6.74 -6.12 20.02
C GLY A 306 7.57 -4.97 19.44
N ILE A 307 7.07 -4.22 18.44
CA ILE A 307 7.86 -3.19 17.75
C ILE A 307 7.22 -1.79 17.75
N ASN A 308 6.00 -1.64 18.27
CA ASN A 308 5.25 -0.38 18.37
C ASN A 308 5.03 0.39 17.04
N THR A 309 5.52 -0.11 15.91
CA THR A 309 5.25 0.47 14.59
C THR A 309 3.76 0.40 14.29
N LYS A 310 3.15 1.57 14.10
CA LYS A 310 1.72 1.71 13.82
C LYS A 310 1.45 1.45 12.34
N ILE A 311 0.50 0.55 12.07
CA ILE A 311 0.06 0.23 10.72
C ILE A 311 -1.46 0.08 10.65
N THR A 312 -2.01 0.23 9.46
CA THR A 312 -3.34 -0.29 9.09
C THR A 312 -3.23 -0.98 7.73
N ALA A 313 -4.18 -1.84 7.38
CA ALA A 313 -4.24 -2.45 6.06
C ALA A 313 -5.68 -2.44 5.54
N CYS A 314 -5.83 -2.13 4.26
CA CYS A 314 -7.10 -2.15 3.55
C CYS A 314 -7.00 -2.95 2.24
N LEU A 315 -8.15 -3.40 1.76
CA LEU A 315 -8.36 -3.78 0.37
C LEU A 315 -9.08 -2.63 -0.33
N ASP A 316 -8.66 -2.34 -1.56
CA ASP A 316 -9.40 -1.45 -2.46
C ASP A 316 -10.70 -2.12 -2.97
N PRO A 317 -11.55 -1.41 -3.74
CA PRO A 317 -12.79 -1.97 -4.27
C PRO A 317 -12.63 -3.22 -5.15
N ASP A 318 -11.43 -3.46 -5.68
CA ASP A 318 -11.10 -4.61 -6.54
C ASP A 318 -10.41 -5.73 -5.76
N GLY A 319 -10.12 -5.54 -4.47
CA GLY A 319 -9.49 -6.51 -3.58
C GLY A 319 -7.97 -6.39 -3.48
N TRP A 320 -7.35 -5.34 -4.04
CA TRP A 320 -5.91 -5.12 -3.93
C TRP A 320 -5.53 -4.60 -2.55
N LYS A 321 -4.59 -5.29 -1.91
CA LYS A 321 -4.17 -4.96 -0.55
C LYS A 321 -3.15 -3.83 -0.54
N THR A 322 -3.35 -2.88 0.37
CA THR A 322 -2.37 -1.85 0.73
C THR A 322 -2.13 -1.89 2.23
N VAL A 323 -0.87 -1.72 2.64
CA VAL A 323 -0.49 -1.46 4.03
C VAL A 323 -0.06 0.00 4.18
N ARG A 324 -0.51 0.64 5.26
CA ARG A 324 -0.22 2.03 5.57
C ARG A 324 0.62 2.11 6.83
N LEU A 325 1.66 2.92 6.77
CA LEU A 325 2.71 2.95 7.78
C LEU A 325 3.01 4.36 8.24
N LEU A 326 3.21 4.52 9.54
CA LEU A 326 3.57 5.82 10.09
C LEU A 326 5.00 6.22 9.69
N ASN A 327 5.15 7.37 9.03
CA ASN A 327 6.40 7.85 8.42
C ASN A 327 7.61 7.81 9.37
N ILE A 328 7.45 8.25 10.63
CA ILE A 328 8.55 8.29 11.61
C ILE A 328 9.11 6.90 11.94
N PHE A 329 8.29 5.85 11.83
CA PHE A 329 8.70 4.48 12.15
C PHE A 329 9.46 3.81 11.01
N LEU A 330 9.25 4.21 9.76
CA LEU A 330 10.08 3.74 8.64
C LEU A 330 11.54 4.12 8.88
N ILE A 331 11.79 5.37 9.24
CA ILE A 331 13.13 5.86 9.58
C ILE A 331 13.70 5.02 10.72
N LEU A 332 12.98 4.89 11.85
CA LEU A 332 13.46 4.11 12.99
C LEU A 332 13.75 2.65 12.67
N GLN A 333 13.08 2.05 11.69
CA GLN A 333 13.32 0.67 11.28
C GLN A 333 14.56 0.50 10.43
N LEU A 334 14.80 1.42 9.50
CA LEU A 334 16.04 1.45 8.74
C LEU A 334 17.26 1.62 9.65
N TYR A 335 17.10 2.29 10.80
CA TYR A 335 18.17 2.51 11.77
C TYR A 335 18.28 1.47 12.89
N ARG A 336 17.32 0.54 13.05
CA ARG A 336 17.31 -0.37 14.22
C ARG A 336 17.14 -1.86 13.92
N ASP A 337 17.17 -2.31 12.66
CA ASP A 337 17.05 -3.74 12.31
C ASP A 337 15.81 -4.44 12.93
N PHE A 338 14.72 -3.72 13.23
CA PHE A 338 13.53 -4.31 13.87
C PHE A 338 12.53 -4.91 12.87
N TYR A 339 11.86 -5.97 13.33
CA TYR A 339 10.91 -6.84 12.64
C TYR A 339 9.93 -6.10 11.73
N PHE A 340 9.58 -6.68 10.57
CA PHE A 340 8.51 -6.13 9.74
C PHE A 340 7.54 -7.14 9.11
N LEU A 341 6.26 -6.75 9.25
CA LEU A 341 5.13 -6.82 8.31
C LEU A 341 4.73 -8.10 7.59
N GLN A 342 4.87 -9.27 8.22
CA GLN A 342 4.12 -10.45 7.73
C GLN A 342 3.35 -11.28 8.76
N LEU A 343 3.20 -10.82 10.01
CA LEU A 343 2.42 -11.55 11.03
C LEU A 343 0.94 -11.84 10.67
N TYR A 344 0.39 -11.27 9.58
CA TYR A 344 -1.02 -11.46 9.23
C TYR A 344 -1.32 -11.82 7.77
N SER A 345 -0.35 -11.86 6.85
CA SER A 345 -0.65 -12.41 5.52
C SER A 345 -0.74 -13.94 5.49
N MET A 346 -0.28 -14.61 6.57
CA MET A 346 -0.31 -16.08 6.70
C MET A 346 -1.50 -16.60 7.52
N ARG A 347 -2.31 -15.73 8.15
CA ARG A 347 -3.44 -16.15 9.02
C ARG A 347 -4.84 -15.93 8.44
N VAL A 348 -4.95 -15.48 7.19
CA VAL A 348 -6.24 -15.38 6.49
C VAL A 348 -6.16 -16.31 5.29
N ASN A 349 -6.86 -17.44 5.41
CA ASN A 349 -6.94 -18.63 4.55
C ASN A 349 -5.94 -19.77 4.84
N PRO A 350 -6.20 -20.62 5.85
CA PRO A 350 -6.40 -22.04 5.53
C PRO A 350 -7.75 -22.17 4.79
N TRP A 351 -7.85 -23.09 3.83
CA TRP A 351 -9.01 -23.38 2.96
C TRP A 351 -8.99 -22.66 1.60
#